data_AF-A0A960D3A1-F1
#
_entry.id   AF-A0A960D3A1-F1
#
_cell.length_a   1.000
_cell.length_b   1.000
_cell.length_c   1.000
_cell.angle_alpha   90.00
_cell.angle_beta   90.00
_cell.angle_gamma   90.00
#
_symmetry.space_group_name_H-M   'P 1'
#
loop_
_entity.id
_entity.type
_entity.pdbx_description
1 polymer ?
#
loop_
_entity_poly.entity_id
_entity_poly.type
_entity_poly.pdbx_seq_one_letter_code
_entity_poly.pdbx_strand_id
1 'polypeptide(L)'
;MALALCCMSHSPLLNLPGPSAELLEDVEGALSTARDFVRDYDPELVVIFSPDHYNGFFYKLMPAFCIGTAATGVGDYGSQSGALDVPAALATELAEHVLDCGVDVAISAGMDVDHGTVQPLEKLFGDATAVPVVPIFINSVATPLGPLHRSRALGAAVGGFLAALDRRVLVVGSGGLSHDPPVPTLKTADPKALDRIVHGMPMTPEQRRARQDSVAAAAAEFAAGGGGCRPLN
;
A
#
# COMPACT_ATOMS: atom_id res chain seq x y z
N MET A 1 -24.44 7.31 -3.81
CA MET A 1 -23.18 8.03 -4.07
C MET A 1 -22.29 7.13 -4.92
N ALA A 2 -21.78 7.62 -6.06
CA ALA A 2 -20.94 6.81 -6.96
C ALA A 2 -19.56 6.50 -6.35
N LEU A 3 -19.09 7.32 -5.39
CA LEU A 3 -17.79 7.15 -4.74
C LEU A 3 -17.93 7.05 -3.21
N ALA A 4 -17.14 6.18 -2.60
CA ALA A 4 -16.89 6.11 -1.16
C ALA A 4 -15.39 6.11 -0.88
N LEU A 5 -14.99 6.51 0.34
CA LEU A 5 -13.59 6.53 0.78
C LEU A 5 -13.44 5.73 2.07
N CYS A 6 -12.48 4.82 2.10
CA CYS A 6 -12.04 4.13 3.31
C CYS A 6 -10.52 4.25 3.44
N CYS A 7 -10.04 4.85 4.52
CA CYS A 7 -8.61 4.93 4.81
C CYS A 7 -8.27 3.99 5.96
N MET A 8 -7.18 3.23 5.83
CA MET A 8 -6.73 2.33 6.88
C MET A 8 -5.21 2.18 6.90
N SER A 9 -4.68 1.88 8.08
CA SER A 9 -3.27 1.50 8.23
C SER A 9 -3.01 0.16 7.54
N HIS A 10 -1.81 0.00 6.99
CA HIS A 10 -1.29 -1.27 6.48
C HIS A 10 -0.14 -1.80 7.33
N SER A 11 -0.09 -1.46 8.62
CA SER A 11 1.03 -1.89 9.46
C SER A 11 1.19 -3.42 9.37
N PRO A 12 2.38 -3.92 8.99
CA PRO A 12 2.61 -5.36 8.91
C PRO A 12 2.34 -6.07 10.25
N LEU A 13 2.40 -5.32 11.37
CA LEU A 13 2.11 -5.81 12.71
C LEU A 13 0.64 -6.24 12.90
N LEU A 14 -0.29 -5.80 12.05
CA LEU A 14 -1.70 -6.26 12.08
C LEU A 14 -1.86 -7.75 11.76
N ASN A 15 -0.84 -8.38 11.18
CA ASN A 15 -0.81 -9.80 10.83
C ASN A 15 0.24 -10.59 11.64
N LEU A 16 0.95 -9.93 12.56
CA LEU A 16 1.95 -10.57 13.41
C LEU A 16 1.43 -10.67 14.85
N PRO A 17 1.97 -11.60 15.66
CA PRO A 17 1.65 -11.66 17.09
C PRO A 17 1.81 -10.28 17.72
N GLY A 18 0.71 -9.80 18.31
CA GLY A 18 0.53 -8.40 18.64
C GLY A 18 0.56 -8.08 20.14
N PRO A 19 0.07 -6.88 20.51
CA PRO A 19 0.07 -6.35 21.87
C PRO A 19 -0.93 -7.09 22.79
N SER A 20 -1.31 -6.49 23.92
CA SER A 20 -2.33 -7.06 24.82
C SER A 20 -3.62 -7.39 24.07
N ALA A 21 -4.36 -8.38 24.57
CA ALA A 21 -5.64 -8.79 23.99
C ALA A 21 -6.63 -7.62 23.88
N GLU A 22 -6.65 -6.72 24.88
CA GLU A 22 -7.48 -5.51 24.88
C GLU A 22 -7.18 -4.59 23.69
N LEU A 23 -5.91 -4.32 23.40
CA LEU A 23 -5.55 -3.48 22.25
C LEU A 23 -5.87 -4.16 20.92
N LEU A 24 -5.76 -5.50 20.85
CA LEU A 24 -6.18 -6.24 19.67
C LEU A 24 -7.69 -6.18 19.46
N GLU A 25 -8.49 -6.24 20.53
CA GLU A 25 -9.95 -6.07 20.47
C GLU A 25 -10.34 -4.66 19.98
N ASP A 26 -9.68 -3.62 20.48
CA ASP A 26 -9.91 -2.24 20.03
C ASP A 26 -9.62 -2.05 18.53
N VAL A 27 -8.48 -2.58 18.06
CA VAL A 27 -8.10 -2.54 16.64
C VAL A 27 -9.09 -3.33 15.79
N GLU A 28 -9.49 -4.52 16.23
CA GLU A 28 -10.44 -5.35 15.52
C GLU A 28 -11.83 -4.71 15.48
N GLY A 29 -12.26 -3.99 16.52
CA GLY A 29 -13.50 -3.21 16.53
C GLY A 29 -13.51 -2.10 15.49
N ALA A 30 -12.40 -1.37 15.36
CA ALA A 30 -12.25 -0.36 14.31
C ALA A 30 -12.26 -0.98 12.90
N LEU A 31 -11.56 -2.10 12.70
CA LEU A 31 -11.56 -2.83 11.44
C LEU A 31 -12.94 -3.43 11.12
N SER A 32 -13.69 -3.89 12.12
CA SER A 32 -15.09 -4.33 11.95
C SER A 32 -15.97 -3.19 11.43
N THR A 33 -15.83 -2.00 12.00
CA THR A 33 -16.58 -0.82 11.55
C THR A 33 -16.28 -0.49 10.07
N ALA A 34 -15.01 -0.57 9.68
CA ALA A 34 -14.60 -0.36 8.28
C ALA A 34 -15.16 -1.45 7.34
N ARG A 35 -15.12 -2.73 7.76
CA ARG A 35 -15.73 -3.85 7.01
C ARG A 35 -17.23 -3.67 6.84
N ASP A 36 -17.93 -3.29 7.92
CA ASP A 36 -19.37 -3.08 7.88
C ASP A 36 -19.73 -1.96 6.90
N PHE A 37 -19.00 -0.84 6.94
CA PHE A 37 -19.16 0.25 5.97
C PHE A 37 -18.93 -0.20 4.53
N VAL A 38 -17.85 -0.94 4.26
CA VAL A 38 -17.52 -1.42 2.92
C VAL A 38 -18.55 -2.43 2.41
N ARG A 39 -18.98 -3.37 3.27
CA ARG A 39 -20.03 -4.34 2.94
C ARG A 39 -21.35 -3.66 2.61
N ASP A 40 -21.74 -2.68 3.42
CA ASP A 40 -23.00 -1.96 3.23
C ASP A 40 -22.95 -1.05 1.98
N TYR A 41 -21.76 -0.55 1.62
CA TYR A 41 -21.54 0.22 0.38
C TYR A 41 -21.56 -0.65 -0.88
N ASP A 42 -21.16 -1.93 -0.77
CA ASP A 42 -21.17 -2.94 -1.85
C ASP A 42 -20.43 -2.46 -3.12
N PRO A 43 -19.10 -2.22 -3.07
CA PRO A 43 -18.38 -1.68 -4.22
C PRO A 43 -18.24 -2.66 -5.37
N GLU A 44 -18.33 -2.15 -6.59
CA GLU A 44 -18.12 -2.88 -7.86
C GLU A 44 -16.69 -2.75 -8.38
N LEU A 45 -15.92 -1.82 -7.80
CA LEU A 45 -14.54 -1.51 -8.14
C LEU A 45 -13.84 -0.91 -6.92
N VAL A 46 -12.60 -1.33 -6.69
CA VAL A 46 -11.69 -0.68 -5.74
C VAL A 46 -10.58 0.05 -6.48
N VAL A 47 -10.32 1.29 -6.11
CA VAL A 47 -9.10 2.02 -6.50
C VAL A 47 -8.28 2.27 -5.26
N ILE A 48 -7.16 1.57 -5.13
CA ILE A 48 -6.33 1.60 -3.92
C ILE A 48 -5.06 2.42 -4.16
N PHE A 49 -4.84 3.41 -3.31
CA PHE A 49 -3.62 4.18 -3.24
C PHE A 49 -2.74 3.64 -2.12
N SER A 50 -1.56 3.15 -2.47
CA SER A 50 -0.65 2.49 -1.54
C SER A 50 0.82 2.78 -1.89
N PRO A 51 1.74 2.72 -0.91
CA PRO A 51 3.16 2.63 -1.21
C PRO A 51 3.59 1.20 -1.51
N ASP A 52 4.87 1.04 -1.80
CA ASP A 52 5.61 -0.22 -1.83
C ASP A 52 6.87 -0.08 -0.96
N HIS A 53 7.22 -1.16 -0.27
CA HIS A 53 8.30 -1.18 0.72
C HIS A 53 9.53 -1.92 0.20
N TYR A 54 9.90 -1.64 -1.05
CA TYR A 54 10.97 -2.27 -1.82
C TYR A 54 10.72 -3.76 -2.08
N ASN A 55 9.53 -4.07 -2.56
CA ASN A 55 9.15 -5.39 -3.07
C ASN A 55 8.93 -5.33 -4.59
N GLY A 56 8.12 -4.38 -5.07
CA GLY A 56 7.88 -4.13 -6.49
C GLY A 56 8.56 -2.88 -7.06
N PHE A 57 8.83 -1.86 -6.24
CA PHE A 57 9.45 -0.61 -6.68
C PHE A 57 10.79 -0.37 -5.99
N PHE A 58 11.81 0.01 -6.77
CA PHE A 58 13.20 0.12 -6.32
C PHE A 58 13.87 1.37 -6.88
N TYR A 59 15.01 1.77 -6.32
CA TYR A 59 15.81 2.88 -6.87
C TYR A 59 16.35 2.60 -8.28
N LYS A 60 16.29 1.34 -8.76
CA LYS A 60 16.55 0.98 -10.15
C LYS A 60 15.66 1.77 -11.11
N LEU A 61 14.39 1.92 -10.75
CA LEU A 61 13.42 2.80 -11.40
C LEU A 61 12.30 3.10 -10.39
N MET A 62 12.31 4.33 -9.86
CA MET A 62 11.38 4.77 -8.84
C MET A 62 10.50 5.90 -9.40
N PRO A 63 9.26 5.62 -9.85
CA PRO A 63 8.36 6.67 -10.30
C PRO A 63 7.78 7.42 -9.09
N ALA A 64 7.27 8.63 -9.29
CA ALA A 64 6.48 9.31 -8.25
C ALA A 64 5.13 8.60 -8.03
N PHE A 65 4.50 8.22 -9.13
CA PHE A 65 3.20 7.55 -9.19
C PHE A 65 3.23 6.45 -10.27
N CYS A 66 2.55 5.33 -10.05
CA CYS A 66 2.41 4.28 -11.05
C CYS A 66 1.02 3.64 -10.98
N ILE A 67 0.39 3.43 -12.13
CA ILE A 67 -0.90 2.73 -12.24
C ILE A 67 -0.64 1.31 -12.75
N GLY A 68 -1.20 0.32 -12.07
CA GLY A 68 -1.07 -1.08 -12.45
C GLY A 68 -2.18 -1.51 -13.40
N THR A 69 -1.82 -2.04 -14.58
CA THR A 69 -2.77 -2.68 -15.51
C THR A 69 -2.80 -4.20 -15.36
N ALA A 70 -1.85 -4.76 -14.61
CA ALA A 70 -1.89 -6.08 -14.00
C ALA A 70 -1.09 -6.03 -12.70
N ALA A 71 -1.47 -6.81 -11.69
CA ALA A 71 -0.76 -6.83 -10.42
C ALA A 71 -0.72 -8.21 -9.73
N THR A 72 0.35 -8.47 -9.00
CA THR A 72 0.58 -9.70 -8.24
C THR A 72 1.00 -9.38 -6.80
N GLY A 73 0.27 -9.92 -5.82
CA GLY A 73 0.67 -9.87 -4.43
C GLY A 73 1.91 -10.71 -4.16
N VAL A 74 2.92 -10.15 -3.50
CA VAL A 74 4.19 -10.86 -3.22
C VAL A 74 4.11 -11.81 -2.02
N GLY A 75 3.08 -11.69 -1.19
CA GLY A 75 2.84 -12.52 -0.01
C GLY A 75 3.79 -12.26 1.17
N ASP A 76 4.12 -11.01 1.46
CA ASP A 76 4.90 -10.64 2.64
C ASP A 76 4.02 -10.44 3.87
N TYR A 77 4.57 -10.63 5.08
CA TYR A 77 3.85 -10.45 6.36
C TYR A 77 2.54 -11.23 6.46
N GLY A 78 2.47 -12.41 5.84
CA GLY A 78 1.29 -13.27 5.85
C GLY A 78 0.14 -12.77 5.00
N SER A 79 0.33 -11.75 4.15
CA SER A 79 -0.67 -11.36 3.15
C SER A 79 -0.79 -12.42 2.05
N GLN A 80 -1.92 -12.42 1.36
CA GLN A 80 -2.16 -13.22 0.17
C GLN A 80 -1.09 -12.96 -0.90
N SER A 81 -0.71 -14.02 -1.61
CA SER A 81 0.14 -13.96 -2.80
C SER A 81 -0.65 -14.37 -4.04
N GLY A 82 -0.20 -13.92 -5.21
CA GLY A 82 -0.81 -14.25 -6.49
C GLY A 82 -1.51 -13.07 -7.17
N ALA A 83 -2.09 -13.34 -8.32
CA ALA A 83 -2.67 -12.31 -9.18
C ALA A 83 -3.87 -11.63 -8.51
N LEU A 84 -3.94 -10.30 -8.63
CA LEU A 84 -5.13 -9.52 -8.32
C LEU A 84 -6.04 -9.42 -9.54
N ASP A 85 -7.34 -9.22 -9.32
CA ASP A 85 -8.32 -8.99 -10.39
C ASP A 85 -8.24 -7.52 -10.87
N VAL A 86 -7.31 -7.23 -11.77
CA VAL A 86 -7.12 -5.88 -12.32
C VAL A 86 -7.89 -5.71 -13.63
N PRO A 87 -8.87 -4.79 -13.73
CA PRO A 87 -9.56 -4.50 -14.98
C PRO A 87 -8.65 -3.70 -15.92
N ALA A 88 -7.75 -4.38 -16.63
CA ALA A 88 -6.63 -3.79 -17.38
C ALA A 88 -7.03 -2.67 -18.36
N ALA A 89 -8.16 -2.82 -19.07
CA ALA A 89 -8.66 -1.79 -20.00
C ALA A 89 -9.05 -0.50 -19.25
N LEU A 90 -9.83 -0.62 -18.18
CA LEU A 90 -10.22 0.52 -17.34
C LEU A 90 -9.01 1.19 -16.67
N ALA A 91 -8.04 0.39 -16.21
CA ALA A 91 -6.79 0.93 -15.64
C ALA A 91 -5.97 1.71 -16.67
N THR A 92 -6.01 1.28 -17.94
CA THR A 92 -5.36 1.98 -19.06
C THR A 92 -6.07 3.30 -19.37
N GLU A 93 -7.41 3.28 -19.48
CA GLU A 93 -8.23 4.48 -19.68
C GLU A 93 -8.04 5.51 -18.55
N LEU A 94 -7.96 5.03 -17.29
CA LEU A 94 -7.66 5.89 -16.14
C LEU A 94 -6.29 6.55 -16.29
N ALA A 95 -5.27 5.81 -16.72
CA ALA A 95 -3.93 6.36 -16.90
C ALA A 95 -3.86 7.40 -18.02
N GLU A 96 -4.51 7.14 -19.14
CA GLU A 96 -4.66 8.11 -20.24
C GLU A 96 -5.33 9.39 -19.73
N HIS A 97 -6.44 9.27 -19.00
CA HIS A 97 -7.14 10.41 -18.42
C HIS A 97 -6.27 11.21 -17.43
N VAL A 98 -5.50 10.53 -16.57
CA VAL A 98 -4.62 11.19 -15.59
C VAL A 98 -3.48 11.95 -16.30
N LEU A 99 -2.92 11.38 -17.37
CA LEU A 99 -1.94 12.05 -18.22
C LEU A 99 -2.56 13.29 -18.91
N ASP A 100 -3.77 13.17 -19.44
CA ASP A 100 -4.50 14.28 -20.07
C ASP A 100 -4.82 15.42 -19.08
N CYS A 101 -5.00 15.09 -17.80
CA CYS A 101 -5.13 16.06 -16.70
C CYS A 101 -3.81 16.73 -16.30
N GLY A 102 -2.68 16.39 -16.94
CA GLY A 102 -1.37 16.98 -16.68
C GLY A 102 -0.61 16.40 -15.49
N VAL A 103 -0.94 15.17 -15.07
CA VAL A 103 -0.21 14.46 -14.00
C VAL A 103 0.59 13.31 -14.61
N ASP A 104 1.93 13.40 -14.55
CA ASP A 104 2.78 12.31 -15.00
C ASP A 104 2.60 11.07 -14.12
N VAL A 105 2.32 9.93 -14.74
CA VAL A 105 2.24 8.61 -14.11
C VAL A 105 3.01 7.57 -14.93
N ALA A 106 3.65 6.62 -14.25
CA ALA A 106 4.16 5.42 -14.90
C ALA A 106 3.03 4.37 -15.06
N ILE A 107 3.23 3.41 -15.96
CA ILE A 107 2.37 2.24 -16.13
C ILE A 107 3.19 0.98 -15.86
N SER A 108 2.61 0.06 -15.11
CA SER A 108 3.15 -1.29 -14.93
C SER A 108 2.13 -2.34 -15.37
N ALA A 109 2.49 -3.11 -16.39
CA ALA A 109 1.71 -4.25 -16.90
C ALA A 109 2.02 -5.57 -16.17
N GLY A 110 2.64 -5.48 -15.00
CA GLY A 110 3.04 -6.60 -14.16
C GLY A 110 3.54 -6.10 -12.82
N MET A 111 2.70 -5.31 -12.14
CA MET A 111 3.04 -4.65 -10.89
C MET A 111 3.11 -5.68 -9.75
N ASP A 112 4.29 -5.86 -9.17
CA ASP A 112 4.38 -6.53 -7.87
C ASP A 112 3.91 -5.57 -6.78
N VAL A 113 2.99 -6.03 -5.93
CA VAL A 113 2.44 -5.25 -4.81
C VAL A 113 2.64 -5.99 -3.50
N ASP A 114 2.95 -5.25 -2.45
CA ASP A 114 3.18 -5.82 -1.11
C ASP A 114 1.98 -5.66 -0.18
N HIS A 115 2.17 -6.02 1.10
CA HIS A 115 1.20 -5.85 2.17
C HIS A 115 0.57 -4.45 2.22
N GLY A 116 1.26 -3.40 1.77
CA GLY A 116 0.71 -2.04 1.67
C GLY A 116 -0.52 -1.96 0.76
N THR A 117 -0.64 -2.85 -0.22
CA THR A 117 -1.80 -2.96 -1.11
C THR A 117 -2.70 -4.12 -0.70
N VAL A 118 -2.12 -5.30 -0.44
CA VAL A 118 -2.89 -6.54 -0.26
C VAL A 118 -3.62 -6.58 1.10
N GLN A 119 -2.95 -6.18 2.18
CA GLN A 119 -3.51 -6.29 3.53
C GLN A 119 -4.81 -5.49 3.70
N PRO A 120 -4.93 -4.23 3.22
CA PRO A 120 -6.21 -3.53 3.24
C PRO A 120 -7.35 -4.28 2.55
N LEU A 121 -7.08 -4.89 1.40
CA LEU A 121 -8.10 -5.63 0.65
C LEU A 121 -8.55 -6.87 1.45
N GLU A 122 -7.61 -7.64 2.00
CA GLU A 122 -7.94 -8.79 2.85
C GLU A 122 -8.74 -8.40 4.09
N LYS A 123 -8.33 -7.32 4.77
CA LYS A 123 -9.01 -6.87 6.00
C LYS A 123 -10.41 -6.35 5.72
N LEU A 124 -10.64 -5.70 4.58
CA LEU A 124 -11.95 -5.14 4.22
C LEU A 124 -12.90 -6.17 3.59
N PHE A 125 -12.37 -7.11 2.81
CA PHE A 125 -13.18 -8.03 1.98
C PHE A 125 -13.03 -9.51 2.33
N GLY A 126 -12.04 -9.88 3.14
CA GLY A 126 -11.71 -11.28 3.47
C GLY A 126 -10.85 -11.99 2.41
N ASP A 127 -10.79 -11.47 1.18
CA ASP A 127 -9.97 -11.95 0.07
C ASP A 127 -9.54 -10.75 -0.78
N ALA A 128 -8.26 -10.66 -1.15
CA ALA A 128 -7.74 -9.56 -1.96
C ALA A 128 -8.28 -9.52 -3.40
N THR A 129 -8.92 -10.59 -3.86
CA THR A 129 -9.52 -10.76 -5.20
C THR A 129 -11.05 -10.72 -5.20
N ALA A 130 -11.68 -10.41 -4.05
CA ALA A 130 -13.14 -10.39 -3.93
C ALA A 130 -13.84 -9.36 -4.82
N VAL A 131 -13.15 -8.26 -5.15
CA VAL A 131 -13.66 -7.15 -5.98
C VAL A 131 -12.56 -6.74 -6.96
N PRO A 132 -12.88 -6.37 -8.22
CA PRO A 132 -11.89 -5.83 -9.14
C PRO A 132 -11.15 -4.63 -8.55
N VAL A 133 -9.83 -4.57 -8.72
CA VAL A 133 -8.96 -3.57 -8.09
C VAL A 133 -8.00 -2.91 -9.08
N VAL A 134 -7.92 -1.59 -9.06
CA VAL A 134 -6.87 -0.82 -9.75
C VAL A 134 -5.87 -0.30 -8.70
N PRO A 135 -4.67 -0.87 -8.62
CA PRO A 135 -3.63 -0.39 -7.70
C PRO A 135 -2.93 0.85 -8.28
N ILE A 136 -2.79 1.87 -7.44
CA ILE A 136 -2.06 3.10 -7.73
C ILE A 136 -0.96 3.26 -6.69
N PHE A 137 0.27 3.02 -7.11
CA PHE A 137 1.45 3.24 -6.30
C PHE A 137 1.71 4.74 -6.14
N ILE A 138 1.99 5.16 -4.90
CA ILE A 138 2.53 6.47 -4.56
C ILE A 138 3.86 6.31 -3.84
N ASN A 139 4.94 6.90 -4.38
CA ASN A 139 6.21 6.93 -3.69
C ASN A 139 6.14 7.80 -2.43
N SER A 140 6.15 7.15 -1.28
CA SER A 140 6.26 7.78 0.05
C SER A 140 7.42 7.22 0.87
N VAL A 141 8.26 6.38 0.26
CA VAL A 141 9.36 5.67 0.92
C VAL A 141 10.71 6.16 0.40
N ALA A 142 10.90 6.15 -0.92
CA ALA A 142 12.19 6.37 -1.54
C ALA A 142 12.45 7.85 -1.80
N THR A 143 13.29 8.47 -0.97
CA THR A 143 13.68 9.88 -1.15
C THR A 143 14.48 10.10 -2.44
N PRO A 144 14.35 11.27 -3.11
CA PRO A 144 13.52 12.42 -2.75
C PRO A 144 12.02 12.19 -2.99
N LEU A 145 11.18 12.69 -2.07
CA LEU A 145 9.73 12.59 -2.17
C LEU A 145 9.14 13.79 -2.90
N GLY A 146 8.03 13.56 -3.61
CA GLY A 146 7.27 14.63 -4.24
C GLY A 146 6.54 15.52 -3.22
N PRO A 147 6.26 16.79 -3.54
CA PRO A 147 5.49 17.66 -2.67
C PRO A 147 4.01 17.23 -2.62
N LEU A 148 3.36 17.43 -1.47
CA LEU A 148 1.98 16.96 -1.21
C LEU A 148 0.94 17.47 -2.21
N HIS A 149 1.15 18.66 -2.80
CA HIS A 149 0.23 19.19 -3.80
C HIS A 149 0.15 18.32 -5.06
N ARG A 150 1.20 17.55 -5.39
CA ARG A 150 1.17 16.60 -6.51
C ARG A 150 0.28 15.41 -6.21
N SER A 151 0.29 14.87 -4.99
CA SER A 151 -0.63 13.81 -4.58
C SER A 151 -2.09 14.29 -4.61
N ARG A 152 -2.34 15.55 -4.24
CA ARG A 152 -3.66 16.18 -4.40
C ARG A 152 -4.07 16.29 -5.87
N ALA A 153 -3.14 16.65 -6.76
CA ALA A 153 -3.42 16.73 -8.20
C ALA A 153 -3.76 15.35 -8.78
N LEU A 154 -3.00 14.30 -8.41
CA LEU A 154 -3.32 12.91 -8.76
C LEU A 154 -4.72 12.52 -8.29
N GLY A 155 -5.05 12.77 -7.01
CA GLY A 155 -6.37 12.46 -6.47
C GLY A 155 -7.51 13.19 -7.16
N ALA A 156 -7.30 14.44 -7.58
CA ALA A 156 -8.29 15.20 -8.34
C ALA A 156 -8.52 14.61 -9.75
N ALA A 157 -7.44 14.24 -10.46
CA ALA A 157 -7.52 13.63 -11.78
C ALA A 157 -8.20 12.24 -11.72
N VAL A 158 -7.77 11.38 -10.80
CA VAL A 158 -8.39 10.06 -10.59
C VAL A 158 -9.85 10.22 -10.17
N GLY A 159 -10.16 11.09 -9.21
CA GLY A 159 -11.53 11.33 -8.76
C GLY A 159 -12.46 11.83 -9.88
N GLY A 160 -11.94 12.66 -10.80
CA GLY A 160 -12.67 13.13 -11.98
C GLY A 160 -13.07 11.98 -12.91
N PHE A 161 -12.13 11.07 -13.20
CA PHE A 161 -12.41 9.87 -13.99
C PHE A 161 -13.43 8.97 -13.30
N LEU A 162 -13.22 8.65 -12.03
CA LEU A 162 -14.07 7.72 -11.29
C LEU A 162 -15.50 8.25 -11.11
N ALA A 163 -15.67 9.56 -10.94
CA ALA A 163 -17.00 10.17 -10.82
C ALA A 163 -17.85 10.07 -12.10
N ALA A 164 -17.22 9.83 -13.26
CA ALA A 164 -17.91 9.62 -14.54
C ALA A 164 -18.30 8.16 -14.78
N LEU A 165 -17.85 7.22 -13.94
CA LEU A 165 -18.21 5.81 -14.04
C LEU A 165 -19.61 5.58 -13.47
N ASP A 166 -20.43 4.82 -14.18
CA ASP A 166 -21.71 4.31 -13.67
C ASP A 166 -21.49 3.05 -12.80
N ARG A 167 -20.70 3.22 -11.73
CA ARG A 167 -20.30 2.16 -10.79
C ARG A 167 -20.17 2.69 -9.37
N ARG A 168 -20.36 1.82 -8.38
CA ARG A 168 -19.99 2.07 -6.99
C ARG A 168 -18.49 1.83 -6.82
N VAL A 169 -17.70 2.89 -6.74
CA VAL A 169 -16.24 2.79 -6.60
C VAL A 169 -15.82 3.12 -5.17
N LEU A 170 -15.15 2.17 -4.53
CA LEU A 170 -14.47 2.40 -3.26
C LEU A 170 -13.04 2.88 -3.53
N VAL A 171 -12.73 4.07 -3.05
CA VAL A 171 -11.35 4.55 -2.98
C VAL A 171 -10.75 4.11 -1.64
N VAL A 172 -9.60 3.44 -1.69
CA VAL A 172 -8.87 3.01 -0.50
C VAL A 172 -7.58 3.80 -0.36
N GLY A 173 -7.41 4.48 0.77
CA GLY A 173 -6.15 5.11 1.16
C GLY A 173 -5.40 4.25 2.15
N SER A 174 -4.25 3.70 1.75
CA SER A 174 -3.48 2.76 2.57
C SER A 174 -2.24 3.41 3.19
N GLY A 175 -2.12 3.36 4.52
CA GLY A 175 -0.91 3.76 5.26
C GLY A 175 -1.17 4.64 6.49
N GLY A 176 -0.09 5.10 7.12
CA GLY A 176 -0.13 5.95 8.31
C GLY A 176 -0.30 5.18 9.63
N LEU A 177 -0.50 5.88 10.77
CA LEU A 177 -0.50 7.35 10.95
C LEU A 177 0.91 7.84 11.33
N SER A 178 1.15 8.29 12.56
CA SER A 178 2.52 8.58 13.02
C SER A 178 3.26 7.27 13.28
N HIS A 179 4.38 7.05 12.60
CA HIS A 179 5.28 5.92 12.81
C HIS A 179 6.63 6.17 12.10
N ASP A 180 7.67 5.44 12.50
CA ASP A 180 9.01 5.53 11.91
C ASP A 180 9.61 4.13 11.73
N PRO A 181 9.17 3.38 10.70
CA PRO A 181 9.61 2.01 10.50
C PRO A 181 11.06 1.99 10.00
N PRO A 182 11.85 0.94 10.32
CA PRO A 182 13.25 0.83 9.93
C PRO A 182 13.38 0.47 8.43
N VAL A 183 13.02 1.39 7.55
CA VAL A 183 13.10 1.22 6.10
C VAL A 183 14.44 1.76 5.59
N PRO A 184 15.24 0.95 4.87
CA PRO A 184 16.56 1.38 4.41
C PRO A 184 16.48 2.54 3.43
N THR A 185 17.31 3.57 3.61
CA THR A 185 17.44 4.70 2.68
C THR A 185 18.80 4.68 1.99
N LEU A 186 18.96 5.41 0.88
CA LEU A 186 20.27 5.56 0.23
C LEU A 186 21.37 6.10 1.17
N LYS A 187 20.99 6.82 2.22
CA LYS A 187 21.93 7.42 3.18
C LYS A 187 22.27 6.51 4.35
N THR A 188 21.34 5.64 4.74
CA THR A 188 21.42 4.87 6.00
C THR A 188 21.56 3.37 5.80
N ALA A 189 21.35 2.87 4.58
CA ALA A 189 21.45 1.45 4.28
C ALA A 189 22.89 0.94 4.38
N ASP A 190 23.08 -0.22 5.01
CA ASP A 190 24.33 -0.99 4.90
C ASP A 190 24.57 -1.45 3.45
N PRO A 191 25.79 -1.88 3.07
CA PRO A 191 26.10 -2.23 1.68
C PRO A 191 25.17 -3.29 1.05
N LYS A 192 24.70 -4.26 1.83
CA LYS A 192 23.81 -5.33 1.34
C LYS A 192 22.39 -4.80 1.14
N ALA A 193 21.89 -4.00 2.08
CA ALA A 193 20.61 -3.34 1.94
C ALA A 193 20.61 -2.32 0.79
N LEU A 194 21.71 -1.57 0.62
CA LEU A 194 21.90 -0.59 -0.44
C LEU A 194 21.88 -1.25 -1.82
N ASP A 195 22.69 -2.30 -2.01
CA ASP A 195 22.73 -3.07 -3.25
C ASP A 195 21.33 -3.56 -3.64
N ARG A 196 20.57 -4.09 -2.66
CA ARG A 196 19.21 -4.57 -2.88
C ARG A 196 18.27 -3.45 -3.34
N ILE A 197 18.20 -2.34 -2.61
CA ILE A 197 17.24 -1.26 -2.92
C ILE A 197 17.62 -0.51 -4.20
N VAL A 198 18.91 -0.49 -4.58
CA VAL A 198 19.40 0.14 -5.82
C VAL A 198 19.20 -0.76 -7.03
N HIS A 199 19.47 -2.06 -6.93
CA HIS A 199 19.44 -2.98 -8.07
C HIS A 199 18.15 -3.79 -8.20
N GLY A 200 17.24 -3.69 -7.23
CA GLY A 200 15.94 -4.37 -7.26
C GLY A 200 16.06 -5.88 -7.07
N MET A 201 16.96 -6.30 -6.19
CA MET A 201 17.16 -7.72 -5.92
C MET A 201 16.01 -8.26 -5.06
N PRO A 202 15.28 -9.30 -5.51
CA PRO A 202 14.22 -9.90 -4.71
C PRO A 202 14.80 -10.52 -3.44
N MET A 203 14.05 -10.47 -2.35
CA MET A 203 14.45 -11.13 -1.11
C MET A 203 14.23 -12.65 -1.19
N THR A 204 15.19 -13.42 -0.68
CA THR A 204 14.96 -14.86 -0.42
C THR A 204 13.91 -15.03 0.67
N PRO A 205 13.27 -16.21 0.79
CA PRO A 205 12.37 -16.51 1.90
C PRO A 205 13.02 -16.29 3.28
N GLU A 206 14.30 -16.62 3.48
CA GLU A 206 14.97 -16.36 4.76
C GLU A 206 15.18 -14.86 5.00
N GLN A 207 15.55 -14.09 3.97
CA GLN A 207 15.71 -12.64 4.08
C GLN A 207 14.39 -11.95 4.40
N ARG A 208 13.27 -12.39 3.81
CA ARG A 208 11.93 -11.93 4.16
C ARG A 208 11.62 -12.22 5.63
N ARG A 209 11.85 -13.45 6.09
CA ARG A 209 11.62 -13.82 7.48
C ARG A 209 12.45 -12.98 8.45
N ALA A 210 13.74 -12.82 8.19
CA ALA A 210 14.63 -11.99 9.01
C ALA A 210 14.18 -10.52 9.06
N ARG A 211 13.67 -9.98 7.94
CA ARG A 211 13.08 -8.64 7.92
C ARG A 211 11.83 -8.56 8.81
N GLN A 212 10.94 -9.55 8.74
CA GLN A 212 9.74 -9.60 9.58
C GLN A 212 10.10 -9.63 11.07
N ASP A 213 11.08 -10.48 11.45
CA ASP A 213 11.54 -10.58 12.84
C ASP A 213 12.15 -9.26 13.33
N SER A 214 12.92 -8.58 12.48
CA SER A 214 13.51 -7.26 12.78
C SER A 214 12.44 -6.17 12.97
N VAL A 215 11.41 -6.14 12.11
CA VAL A 215 10.29 -5.19 12.24
C VAL A 215 9.50 -5.44 13.53
N ALA A 216 9.23 -6.70 13.86
CA ALA A 216 8.55 -7.06 15.10
C ALA A 216 9.39 -6.68 16.34
N ALA A 217 10.70 -6.92 16.32
CA ALA A 217 11.60 -6.55 17.40
C ALA A 217 11.68 -5.03 17.60
N ALA A 218 11.81 -4.26 16.51
CA ALA A 218 11.82 -2.79 16.58
C ALA A 218 10.51 -2.22 17.15
N ALA A 219 9.37 -2.81 16.79
CA ALA A 219 8.07 -2.43 17.34
C ALA A 219 7.97 -2.72 18.84
N ALA A 220 8.43 -3.90 19.28
CA ALA A 220 8.44 -4.27 20.70
C ALA A 220 9.36 -3.36 21.53
N GLU A 221 10.54 -3.02 21.00
CA GLU A 221 11.48 -2.11 21.65
C GLU A 221 10.90 -0.70 21.78
N PHE A 222 10.27 -0.19 20.72
CA PHE A 222 9.60 1.12 20.74
C PHE A 222 8.43 1.17 21.74
N ALA A 223 7.61 0.12 21.78
CA ALA A 223 6.51 0.01 22.74
C ALA A 223 6.99 -0.02 24.20
N ALA A 224 8.20 -0.54 24.44
CA ALA A 224 8.85 -0.51 25.75
C ALA A 224 9.51 0.85 26.09
N GLY A 225 9.39 1.85 25.23
CA GLY A 225 10.01 3.18 25.39
C GLY A 225 11.49 3.25 25.02
N GLY A 226 12.00 2.23 24.31
CA GLY A 226 13.36 2.15 23.80
C GLY A 226 13.47 2.35 22.29
N GLY A 227 14.61 1.99 21.72
CA GLY A 227 14.85 2.01 20.28
C GLY A 227 15.18 3.38 19.69
N GLY A 228 15.49 3.37 18.39
CA GLY A 228 15.85 4.56 17.62
C GLY A 228 14.70 5.17 16.80
N CYS A 229 13.49 4.64 16.90
CA CYS A 229 12.33 5.14 16.17
C CYS A 229 11.92 6.52 16.72
N ARG A 230 11.50 7.43 15.83
CA ARG A 230 10.99 8.74 16.24
C ARG A 230 9.73 8.62 17.11
N PRO A 231 9.52 9.58 18.03
CA PRO A 231 8.29 9.65 18.81
C PRO A 231 7.06 9.87 17.91
N LEU A 232 5.90 9.42 18.40
CA LEU A 232 4.62 9.69 17.77
C LEU A 232 4.26 11.19 17.89
N ASN A 233 3.43 11.70 16.98
CA ASN A 233 2.98 13.10 16.96
C ASN A 233 1.81 13.33 17.92
#